data_AF-A0ABD5ZFI9-F1
#
_entry.id   AF-A0ABD5ZFI9-F1
#
_cell.length_a   1.000
_cell.length_b   1.000
_cell.length_c   1.000
_cell.angle_alpha   90.00
_cell.angle_beta   90.00
_cell.angle_gamma   90.00
#
_symmetry.space_group_name_H-M   'P 1'
#
loop_
_entity.id
_entity.type
_entity.pdbx_description
1 polymer ?
#
loop_
_entity_poly.entity_id
_entity_poly.type
_entity_poly.pdbx_seq_one_letter_code
_entity_poly.pdbx_strand_id
1 'polypeptide(L)' 'MLQLGPLDTLIGTFGPFIIPVLLFAAGVVGYLVLLALGRTKAQRGD' A
#
# COMPACT_ATOMS: atom_id res chain seq x y z
N MET A 1 2.10 30.29 -0.56
CA MET A 1 2.91 29.14 -1.00
C MET A 1 3.03 28.21 0.18
N LEU A 2 2.44 27.01 0.12
CA LEU A 2 2.55 26.04 1.20
C LEU A 2 3.99 25.52 1.20
N GLN A 3 4.81 26.03 2.12
CA GLN A 3 6.17 25.53 2.34
C GLN A 3 6.03 24.20 3.09
N LEU A 4 6.10 23.09 2.36
CA LEU A 4 5.97 21.74 2.90
C LEU A 4 7.28 21.25 3.52
N GLY A 5 8.36 22.02 3.38
CA GLY A 5 9.60 21.86 4.13
C GLY A 5 10.26 20.50 3.84
N PRO A 6 10.54 19.66 4.86
CA PRO A 6 11.14 18.34 4.65
C PRO A 6 10.38 17.42 3.68
N LEU A 7 9.06 17.62 3.52
CA LEU A 7 8.27 16.86 2.56
C LEU A 7 8.60 17.20 1.10
N ASP A 8 8.98 18.45 0.80
CA ASP A 8 9.42 18.83 -0.54
C ASP A 8 10.72 18.13 -0.91
N THR A 9 11.66 18.00 0.05
CA THR A 9 12.90 17.24 -0.13
C THR A 9 12.63 15.75 -0.30
N LEU A 10 11.69 15.18 0.48
CA LEU A 10 11.33 13.78 0.40
C LEU A 10 10.68 13.44 -0.95
N ILE A 11 9.71 14.24 -1.38
CA ILE A 11 9.03 14.05 -2.67
C ILE A 11 10.00 14.34 -3.83
N GLY A 12 10.86 15.34 -3.72
CA GLY A 12 11.89 15.61 -4.72
C GLY A 12 12.90 14.48 -4.88
N THR A 13 13.27 13.81 -3.78
CA THR A 13 14.28 12.74 -3.79
C THR A 13 13.69 11.37 -4.17
N PHE A 14 12.50 11.05 -3.67
CA PHE A 14 11.89 9.73 -3.81
C PHE A 14 10.63 9.71 -4.68
N GLY A 15 10.24 10.85 -5.26
CA GLY A 15 9.06 11.02 -6.13
C GLY A 15 8.90 9.94 -7.21
N PRO A 16 9.95 9.58 -7.96
CA PRO A 16 9.87 8.52 -8.97
C PRO A 16 9.45 7.14 -8.42
N PHE A 17 9.68 6.88 -7.13
CA PHE A 17 9.33 5.63 -6.47
C PHE A 17 7.95 5.64 -5.81
N ILE A 18 7.26 6.78 -5.75
CA ILE A 18 5.92 6.87 -5.16
C ILE A 18 4.96 5.91 -5.88
N ILE A 19 4.98 5.91 -7.22
CA ILE A 19 4.11 5.02 -8.01
C ILE A 19 4.40 3.54 -7.71
N PRO A 20 5.66 3.05 -7.80
CA PRO A 20 6.01 1.69 -7.38
C PRO A 20 5.57 1.34 -5.96
N VAL A 21 5.80 2.22 -4.98
CA VAL A 21 5.47 1.98 -3.57
C VAL A 21 3.97 1.88 -3.36
N LEU A 22 3.19 2.78 -3.97
CA LEU A 22 1.74 2.77 -3.88
C LEU A 22 1.14 1.52 -4.53
N LEU A 23 1.65 1.10 -5.69
CA LEU A 23 1.23 -0.14 -6.34
C LEU A 23 1.54 -1.36 -5.48
N PHE A 24 2.73 -1.42 -4.88
CA PHE A 24 3.12 -2.50 -3.97
C PHE A 24 2.21 -2.53 -2.74
N ALA A 25 2.01 -1.39 -2.08
CA ALA A 25 1.14 -1.28 -0.91
C ALA A 25 -0.30 -1.71 -1.23
N ALA A 26 -0.85 -1.26 -2.36
CA ALA A 26 -2.16 -1.69 -2.82
C ALA A 26 -2.23 -3.21 -3.07
N GLY A 27 -1.21 -3.79 -3.69
CA GLY A 27 -1.09 -5.24 -3.90
C GLY A 27 -1.04 -6.03 -2.59
N VAL A 28 -0.24 -5.58 -1.61
CA VAL A 28 -0.17 -6.19 -0.27
C VAL A 28 -1.52 -6.12 0.43
N VAL A 29 -2.18 -4.96 0.42
CA VAL A 29 -3.51 -4.80 1.01
C VAL A 29 -4.51 -5.75 0.35
N GLY A 30 -4.54 -5.80 -0.99
CA GLY A 30 -5.41 -6.71 -1.73
C GLY A 30 -5.16 -8.19 -1.39
N TYR A 31 -3.89 -8.60 -1.31
CA TYR A 31 -3.50 -9.94 -0.90
C TYR A 31 -3.99 -10.27 0.51
N LEU A 32 -3.80 -9.38 1.48
CA LEU A 32 -4.23 -9.60 2.87
C LEU A 32 -5.75 -9.72 2.99
N VAL A 33 -6.49 -8.92 2.22
CA VAL A 33 -7.96 -9.04 2.12
C VAL A 33 -8.35 -10.41 1.59
N LEU A 34 -7.77 -10.86 0.47
CA LEU A 34 -8.05 -12.17 -0.11
C LEU A 34 -7.66 -13.31 0.85
N LEU A 35 -6.52 -13.17 1.54
CA LEU A 35 -6.03 -14.14 2.51
C LEU A 35 -7.00 -14.28 3.68
N ALA A 36 -7.49 -13.16 4.24
CA ALA A 36 -8.46 -13.18 5.32
C ALA A 36 -9.77 -13.84 4.87
N LEU A 37 -10.30 -13.47 3.70
CA LEU A 37 -11.52 -14.07 3.14
C LEU A 37 -11.35 -15.56 2.86
N GLY A 38 -10.20 -15.98 2.33
CA GLY A 38 -9.88 -17.39 2.07
C GLY A 38 -9.80 -18.21 3.34
N ARG A 39 -9.20 -17.67 4.42
CA ARG A 39 -9.17 -18.31 5.74
C ARG A 39 -10.57 -18.45 6.34
N THR A 40 -11.39 -17.41 6.27
CA THR A 40 -12.78 -17.47 6.75
C THR A 40 -13.62 -18.51 6.00
N LYS A 41 -13.40 -18.67 4.68
CA LYS A 41 -14.06 -19.73 3.89
C LYS A 41 -13.57 -21.12 4.27
N ALA A 42 -12.26 -21.31 4.46
CA ALA A 42 -11.68 -22.59 4.84
C ALA A 42 -12.13 -23.06 6.25
N GLN A 43 -12.41 -22.14 7.17
CA GLN A 43 -12.91 -22.44 8.51
C GLN A 43 -14.42 -22.73 8.57
N ARG A 44 -15.17 -22.44 7.50
CA ARG A 44 -16.63 -22.60 7.43
C ARG A 44 -17.06 -23.75 6.51
N GLY A 45 -16.12 -24.58 6.08
CA GLY A 45 -16.38 -25.82 5.37
C GLY A 45 -16.78 -26.92 6.34
N ASP A 46 -18.01 -26.84 6.83
CA ASP A 46 -18.77 -27.95 7.45
C ASP A 46 -19.83 -28.43 6.43
#